data_AF-A0A9Q7EBR7-F1
#
_entry.id   AF-A0A9Q7EBR7-F1
#
_cell.length_a   1.000
_cell.length_b   1.000
_cell.length_c   1.000
_cell.angle_alpha   90.00
_cell.angle_beta   90.00
_cell.angle_gamma   90.00
#
_symmetry.space_group_name_H-M   'P 1'
#
loop_
_entity.id
_entity.type
_entity.pdbx_description
1 polymer ?
#
loop_
_entity_poly.entity_id
_entity_poly.type
_entity_poly.pdbx_seq_one_letter_code
_entity_poly.pdbx_strand_id
1 'polypeptide(L)'
;MIIKRLLLLFCLLGGLLSVQAQNRVEQVMEIFMEDYNTSNYDKFYHRFSESLQSRVPFNTVEAFFDEMKQNLGSIVTIEYYGVNDDQTPLFKTQFEKETAIVNFAFDEEANIVGFRILDYVNQEDLKQGLAEKSLEDIILDNANHLPEQGEIALAIIKDDQVHFYGLKKKAKLIRDIDNKNGLFGLGTFTSIFTNNILAQADVQGKVKLWEDINPYYPEPFKDTLSLSFSSLANGTALLPFFPKITLVGEDLISNKKNKKGKEPVIGNASIANYLAHDIELDTLKVRGRFFIFGSSVLGDALARVYNKPYTSLFQTYIVDQYHLTSTHLIKPKRAKVVGAIGKIDLGLDNKASYMDIFLPSTQGYSTIEDMATYIQAYFDPKHPELALMQKPTSMITPDDWISLGWRLNFFSPSESLYFHRGIDVAYSNFISFSPERKEGVIVFANSSMDDMIQLVENLSFQIWSKLVIDNKKDDK
;
A
#
# COMPACT_ATOMS: atom_id res chain seq x y z
N MET A 1 0.69 -1.50 27.65
CA MET A 1 1.05 -2.83 28.16
C MET A 1 1.23 -3.70 26.92
N ILE A 2 2.47 -4.14 26.65
CA ILE A 2 2.85 -4.72 25.35
C ILE A 2 2.40 -6.18 25.33
N ILE A 3 1.20 -6.45 24.81
CA ILE A 3 0.85 -7.79 24.33
C ILE A 3 1.76 -8.04 23.14
N LYS A 4 2.61 -9.07 23.22
CA LYS A 4 3.42 -9.51 22.08
C LYS A 4 2.43 -10.04 21.04
N ARG A 5 2.15 -9.23 20.01
CA ARG A 5 1.25 -9.58 18.91
C ARG A 5 1.84 -10.77 18.14
N LEU A 6 1.33 -11.97 18.40
CA LEU A 6 1.59 -13.14 17.56
C LEU A 6 0.78 -12.96 16.27
N LEU A 7 1.45 -12.50 15.21
CA LEU A 7 0.84 -12.34 13.88
C LEU A 7 1.07 -13.65 13.10
N LEU A 8 0.05 -14.51 13.05
CA LEU A 8 0.06 -15.69 12.18
C LEU A 8 -0.58 -15.31 10.84
N LEU A 9 0.29 -15.10 9.84
CA LEU A 9 -0.05 -14.52 8.54
C LEU A 9 -0.10 -15.62 7.48
N PHE A 10 -1.29 -16.08 7.03
CA PHE A 10 -1.38 -17.02 5.90
C PHE A 10 -2.67 -16.94 5.07
N CYS A 11 -2.43 -17.05 3.75
CA CYS A 11 -3.27 -17.37 2.60
C CYS A 11 -4.78 -17.07 2.66
N LEU A 12 -5.15 -15.99 1.96
CA LEU A 12 -6.48 -15.44 1.82
C LEU A 12 -7.34 -16.21 0.82
N LEU A 13 -8.55 -16.56 1.25
CA LEU A 13 -9.63 -17.11 0.46
C LEU A 13 -10.91 -16.45 0.97
N GLY A 14 -11.32 -15.36 0.32
CA GLY A 14 -12.57 -14.66 0.63
C GLY A 14 -13.48 -14.66 -0.58
N GLY A 15 -14.45 -15.57 -0.61
CA GLY A 15 -15.66 -15.42 -1.41
C GLY A 15 -16.74 -14.69 -0.60
N LEU A 16 -17.68 -14.03 -1.28
CA LEU A 16 -18.88 -13.48 -0.65
C LEU A 16 -19.60 -14.57 0.17
N LEU A 17 -19.70 -14.40 1.49
CA LEU A 17 -20.46 -15.31 2.34
C LEU A 17 -21.94 -15.22 1.97
N SER A 18 -22.53 -16.35 1.56
CA SER A 18 -23.98 -16.46 1.45
C SER A 18 -24.63 -16.29 2.84
N VAL A 19 -25.92 -15.94 2.89
CA VAL A 19 -26.69 -15.87 4.16
C VAL A 19 -26.57 -17.15 5.00
N GLN A 20 -26.48 -18.31 4.34
CA GLN A 20 -26.29 -19.60 5.00
C GLN A 20 -24.85 -19.78 5.53
N ALA A 21 -23.85 -19.15 4.91
CA ALA A 21 -22.48 -19.14 5.42
C ALA A 21 -22.35 -18.16 6.59
N GLN A 22 -23.02 -17.00 6.54
CA GLN A 22 -23.08 -16.04 7.64
C GLN A 22 -23.68 -16.65 8.91
N ASN A 23 -24.83 -17.33 8.82
CA ASN A 23 -25.43 -18.03 9.96
C ASN A 23 -24.51 -19.11 10.56
N ARG A 24 -23.71 -19.79 9.73
CA ARG A 24 -22.74 -20.79 10.21
C ARG A 24 -21.58 -20.14 10.95
N VAL A 25 -21.10 -19.00 10.47
CA VAL A 25 -20.06 -18.23 11.15
C VAL A 25 -20.55 -17.73 12.50
N GLU A 26 -21.76 -17.16 12.59
CA GLU A 26 -22.33 -16.69 13.85
C GLU A 26 -22.41 -17.82 14.91
N GLN A 27 -22.81 -19.04 14.52
CA GLN A 27 -22.79 -20.21 15.39
C GLN A 27 -21.38 -20.58 15.88
N VAL A 28 -20.37 -20.48 15.01
CA VAL A 28 -18.96 -20.72 15.42
C VAL A 28 -18.51 -19.67 16.44
N MET A 29 -18.99 -18.42 16.33
CA MET A 29 -18.65 -17.36 17.27
C MET A 29 -19.31 -17.52 18.64
N GLU A 30 -20.54 -18.02 18.69
CA GLU A 30 -21.20 -18.38 19.95
C GLU A 30 -20.42 -19.49 20.68
N ILE A 31 -20.00 -20.52 19.94
CA ILE A 31 -19.17 -21.62 20.47
C ILE A 31 -17.82 -21.08 20.93
N PHE A 32 -17.18 -20.20 20.16
CA PHE A 32 -15.92 -19.57 20.56
C PHE A 32 -16.06 -18.83 21.89
N MET A 33 -17.14 -18.06 22.06
CA MET A 33 -17.40 -17.35 23.31
C MET A 33 -17.54 -18.32 24.49
N GLU A 34 -18.28 -19.42 24.33
CA GLU A 34 -18.43 -20.45 25.36
C GLU A 34 -17.09 -21.12 25.70
N ASP A 35 -16.37 -21.62 24.69
CA ASP A 35 -15.10 -22.33 24.87
C ASP A 35 -14.02 -21.41 25.46
N TYR A 36 -13.94 -20.14 25.03
CA TYR A 36 -13.03 -19.15 25.60
C TYR A 36 -13.36 -18.86 27.07
N ASN A 37 -14.63 -18.61 27.39
CA ASN A 37 -15.06 -18.30 28.75
C ASN A 37 -14.92 -19.48 29.71
N THR A 38 -15.06 -20.70 29.23
CA THR A 38 -14.85 -21.93 30.01
C THR A 38 -13.42 -22.45 29.98
N SER A 39 -12.51 -21.78 29.25
CA SER A 39 -11.13 -22.22 29.02
C SER A 39 -11.03 -23.63 28.41
N ASN A 40 -12.01 -23.99 27.58
CA ASN A 40 -12.09 -25.27 26.89
C ASN A 40 -11.48 -25.19 25.48
N TYR A 41 -10.22 -24.75 25.40
CA TYR A 41 -9.59 -24.47 24.11
C TYR A 41 -9.36 -25.73 23.26
N ASP A 42 -9.35 -26.92 23.85
CA ASP A 42 -9.21 -28.18 23.11
C ASP A 42 -10.38 -28.39 22.14
N LYS A 43 -11.62 -28.16 22.61
CA LYS A 43 -12.81 -28.22 21.74
C LYS A 43 -12.73 -27.21 20.60
N PHE A 44 -12.28 -26.00 20.91
CA PHE A 44 -12.15 -24.95 19.93
C PHE A 44 -11.04 -25.24 18.91
N TYR A 45 -9.91 -25.81 19.34
CA TYR A 45 -8.78 -26.19 18.50
C TYR A 45 -9.18 -27.19 17.41
N HIS A 46 -10.12 -28.10 17.70
CA HIS A 46 -10.66 -29.03 16.70
C HIS A 46 -11.49 -28.34 15.59
N ARG A 47 -11.83 -27.06 15.72
CA ARG A 47 -12.45 -26.25 14.66
C ARG A 47 -11.42 -25.64 13.70
N PHE A 48 -10.14 -25.70 14.03
CA PHE A 48 -9.08 -25.23 13.13
C PHE A 48 -8.96 -26.20 11.95
N SER A 49 -8.66 -25.69 10.76
CA SER A 49 -8.38 -26.55 9.62
C SER A 49 -7.15 -27.44 9.88
N GLU A 50 -7.08 -28.61 9.25
CA GLU A 50 -5.93 -29.51 9.37
C GLU A 50 -4.60 -28.81 9.02
N SER A 51 -4.65 -27.92 8.03
CA SER A 51 -3.51 -27.09 7.64
C SER A 51 -3.08 -26.13 8.76
N LEU A 52 -4.01 -25.55 9.51
CA LEU A 52 -3.67 -24.68 10.63
C LEU A 52 -3.16 -25.50 11.83
N GLN A 53 -3.82 -26.61 12.17
CA GLN A 53 -3.40 -27.51 13.25
C GLN A 53 -1.98 -28.06 13.03
N SER A 54 -1.60 -28.37 11.79
CA SER A 54 -0.25 -28.84 11.46
C SER A 54 0.85 -27.77 11.64
N ARG A 55 0.49 -26.48 11.57
CA ARG A 55 1.43 -25.36 11.67
C ARG A 55 1.47 -24.75 13.07
N VAL A 56 0.37 -24.84 13.81
CA VAL A 56 0.21 -24.20 15.13
C VAL A 56 -0.24 -25.27 16.13
N PRO A 57 0.67 -25.83 16.94
CA PRO A 57 0.33 -26.87 17.90
C PRO A 57 -0.59 -26.35 19.01
N PHE A 58 -1.42 -27.23 19.58
CA PHE A 58 -2.42 -26.89 20.61
C PHE A 58 -1.86 -26.07 21.78
N ASN A 59 -0.69 -26.43 22.31
CA ASN A 59 -0.06 -25.71 23.43
C ASN A 59 0.23 -24.23 23.14
N THR A 60 0.45 -23.88 21.86
CA THR A 60 0.66 -22.49 21.42
C THR A 60 -0.67 -21.73 21.44
N VAL A 61 -1.74 -22.40 21.03
CA VAL A 61 -3.11 -21.85 21.03
C VAL A 61 -3.63 -21.66 22.45
N GLU A 62 -3.43 -22.65 23.32
CA GLU A 62 -3.76 -22.58 24.75
C GLU A 62 -3.05 -21.40 25.43
N ALA A 63 -1.72 -21.31 25.29
CA ALA A 63 -0.96 -20.20 25.88
C ALA A 63 -1.41 -18.83 25.37
N PHE A 64 -1.73 -18.73 24.07
CA PHE A 64 -2.23 -17.50 23.47
C PHE A 64 -3.59 -17.08 24.05
N PHE A 65 -4.56 -17.99 24.13
CA PHE A 65 -5.89 -17.66 24.66
C PHE A 65 -5.88 -17.43 26.17
N ASP A 66 -5.01 -18.11 26.92
CA ASP A 66 -4.80 -17.80 28.33
C ASP A 66 -4.20 -16.41 28.55
N GLU A 67 -3.19 -16.02 27.77
CA GLU A 67 -2.67 -14.64 27.81
C GLU A 67 -3.76 -13.63 27.44
N MET A 68 -4.57 -13.94 26.42
CA MET A 68 -5.70 -13.10 26.01
C MET A 68 -6.71 -12.94 27.15
N LYS A 69 -7.12 -14.04 27.81
CA LYS A 69 -8.07 -14.01 28.93
C LYS A 69 -7.52 -13.33 30.17
N GLN A 70 -6.23 -13.50 30.46
CA GLN A 70 -5.57 -12.76 31.53
C GLN A 70 -5.59 -11.25 31.28
N ASN A 71 -5.37 -10.82 30.03
CA ASN A 71 -5.28 -9.40 29.67
C ASN A 71 -6.64 -8.73 29.48
N LEU A 72 -7.59 -9.40 28.80
CA LEU A 72 -8.88 -8.84 28.38
C LEU A 72 -10.04 -9.24 29.30
N GLY A 73 -9.91 -10.38 30.00
CA GLY A 73 -10.99 -11.00 30.76
C GLY A 73 -11.88 -11.90 29.90
N SER A 74 -13.01 -12.32 30.48
CA SER A 74 -14.03 -13.10 29.79
C SER A 74 -14.71 -12.27 28.68
N ILE A 75 -15.21 -12.94 27.64
CA ILE A 75 -16.08 -12.33 26.64
C ILE A 75 -17.47 -12.13 27.24
N VAL A 76 -17.97 -10.90 27.17
CA VAL A 76 -19.31 -10.49 27.61
C VAL A 76 -20.30 -10.56 26.45
N THR A 77 -19.92 -10.02 25.29
CA THR A 77 -20.71 -10.08 24.05
C THR A 77 -19.81 -10.18 22.83
N ILE A 78 -20.35 -10.78 21.77
CA ILE A 78 -19.72 -10.84 20.46
C ILE A 78 -20.77 -10.56 19.38
N GLU A 79 -20.52 -9.57 18.54
CA GLU A 79 -21.48 -9.09 17.54
C GLU A 79 -20.80 -8.92 16.20
N TYR A 80 -21.48 -9.28 15.11
CA TYR A 80 -20.98 -9.03 13.77
C TYR A 80 -20.80 -7.52 13.54
N TYR A 81 -19.59 -7.12 13.16
CA TYR A 81 -19.21 -5.72 12.98
C TYR A 81 -19.05 -5.34 11.50
N GLY A 82 -18.71 -6.30 10.64
CA GLY A 82 -18.52 -6.07 9.21
C GLY A 82 -17.53 -7.06 8.60
N VAL A 83 -16.84 -6.62 7.56
CA VAL A 83 -15.77 -7.36 6.90
C VAL A 83 -14.57 -6.44 6.69
N ASN A 84 -13.35 -6.99 6.62
CA ASN A 84 -12.17 -6.25 6.18
C ASN A 84 -11.96 -6.38 4.65
N ASP A 85 -10.87 -5.79 4.15
CA ASP A 85 -10.53 -5.69 2.71
C ASP A 85 -10.53 -7.02 1.94
N ASP A 86 -10.27 -8.14 2.61
CA ASP A 86 -10.26 -9.48 2.02
C ASP A 86 -11.60 -10.24 2.19
N GLN A 87 -12.66 -9.53 2.61
CA GLN A 87 -14.00 -10.05 2.90
C GLN A 87 -14.09 -10.96 4.13
N THR A 88 -13.11 -10.94 5.03
CA THR A 88 -13.16 -11.75 6.25
C THR A 88 -14.05 -11.10 7.33
N PRO A 89 -14.95 -11.85 7.98
CA PRO A 89 -15.82 -11.32 9.03
C PRO A 89 -15.09 -10.72 10.24
N LEU A 90 -15.47 -9.51 10.61
CA LEU A 90 -15.03 -8.81 11.82
C LEU A 90 -16.13 -8.89 12.88
N PHE A 91 -15.75 -9.24 14.10
CA PHE A 91 -16.66 -9.29 15.25
C PHE A 91 -16.24 -8.28 16.30
N LYS A 92 -17.14 -7.37 16.66
CA LYS A 92 -16.95 -6.50 17.81
C LYS A 92 -17.18 -7.35 19.05
N THR A 93 -16.14 -7.49 19.86
CA THR A 93 -16.15 -8.33 21.05
C THR A 93 -15.94 -7.46 22.28
N GLN A 94 -16.94 -7.42 23.15
CA GLN A 94 -16.80 -6.83 24.46
C GLN A 94 -16.20 -7.86 25.40
N PHE A 95 -15.00 -7.59 25.91
CA PHE A 95 -14.44 -8.32 27.04
C PHE A 95 -14.74 -7.59 28.35
N GLU A 96 -14.51 -8.22 29.49
CA GLU A 96 -14.69 -7.61 30.81
C GLU A 96 -13.84 -6.35 31.02
N LYS A 97 -12.66 -6.26 30.38
CA LYS A 97 -11.72 -5.15 30.57
C LYS A 97 -11.67 -4.16 29.42
N GLU A 98 -11.95 -4.58 28.19
CA GLU A 98 -11.92 -3.71 27.01
C GLU A 98 -12.77 -4.25 25.86
N THR A 99 -12.95 -3.44 24.83
CA THR A 99 -13.57 -3.86 23.56
C THR A 99 -12.49 -4.06 22.52
N ALA A 100 -12.57 -5.13 21.74
CA ALA A 100 -11.68 -5.36 20.61
C ALA A 100 -12.47 -5.91 19.40
N ILE A 101 -11.83 -5.91 18.23
CA ILE A 101 -12.34 -6.63 17.07
C ILE A 101 -11.66 -8.00 17.00
N VAL A 102 -12.45 -9.06 17.11
CA VAL A 102 -12.01 -10.43 16.85
C VAL A 102 -12.26 -10.74 15.38
N ASN A 103 -11.24 -11.18 14.67
CA ASN A 103 -11.33 -11.51 13.25
C ASN A 103 -10.87 -12.95 13.02
N PHE A 104 -11.77 -13.74 12.43
CA PHE A 104 -11.54 -15.13 12.07
C PHE A 104 -11.63 -15.32 10.57
N ALA A 105 -10.60 -15.93 9.99
CA ALA A 105 -10.64 -16.40 8.61
C ALA A 105 -11.15 -17.83 8.58
N PHE A 106 -12.01 -18.14 7.60
CA PHE A 106 -12.67 -19.43 7.45
C PHE A 106 -12.41 -20.02 6.05
N ASP A 107 -12.37 -21.36 5.95
CA ASP A 107 -12.44 -22.05 4.66
C ASP A 107 -13.89 -22.25 4.18
N GLU A 108 -14.09 -22.91 3.04
CA GLU A 108 -15.42 -23.14 2.44
C GLU A 108 -16.31 -24.04 3.32
N GLU A 109 -15.71 -24.84 4.20
CA GLU A 109 -16.35 -25.72 5.16
C GLU A 109 -16.59 -25.05 6.54
N ALA A 110 -16.23 -23.77 6.68
CA ALA A 110 -16.30 -22.99 7.91
C ALA A 110 -15.36 -23.47 9.04
N ASN A 111 -14.27 -24.16 8.71
CA ASN A 111 -13.16 -24.35 9.64
C ASN A 111 -12.33 -23.08 9.73
N ILE A 112 -11.73 -22.85 10.90
CA ILE A 112 -10.90 -21.68 11.15
C ILE A 112 -9.53 -21.90 10.51
N VAL A 113 -9.16 -21.01 9.59
CA VAL A 113 -7.84 -20.99 8.93
C VAL A 113 -6.94 -19.88 9.43
N GLY A 114 -7.49 -18.93 10.20
CA GLY A 114 -6.73 -17.85 10.83
C GLY A 114 -7.50 -17.12 11.93
N PHE A 115 -6.76 -16.49 12.84
CA PHE A 115 -7.29 -15.70 13.94
C PHE A 115 -6.40 -14.47 14.18
N ARG A 116 -7.01 -13.31 14.42
CA ARG A 116 -6.33 -12.13 14.95
C ARG A 116 -7.27 -11.29 15.79
N ILE A 117 -6.69 -10.53 16.71
CA ILE A 117 -7.36 -9.49 17.48
C ILE A 117 -6.86 -8.12 17.03
N LEU A 118 -7.78 -7.20 16.80
CA LEU A 118 -7.52 -5.82 16.40
C LEU A 118 -8.12 -4.88 17.45
N ASP A 119 -7.53 -3.70 17.61
CA ASP A 119 -8.05 -2.71 18.55
C ASP A 119 -9.42 -2.21 18.05
N TYR A 120 -10.43 -2.17 18.94
CA TYR A 120 -11.69 -1.51 18.61
C TYR A 120 -11.55 -0.01 18.82
N VAL A 121 -11.82 0.77 17.78
CA VAL A 121 -11.79 2.23 17.86
C VAL A 121 -13.22 2.74 17.83
N ASN A 122 -13.69 3.28 18.96
CA ASN A 122 -14.95 4.02 18.99
C ASN A 122 -14.78 5.33 18.20
N GLN A 123 -15.57 5.48 17.13
CA GLN A 123 -15.48 6.65 16.26
C GLN A 123 -15.86 7.96 16.95
N GLU A 124 -16.75 7.94 17.95
CA GLU A 124 -17.13 9.16 18.68
C GLU A 124 -16.01 9.60 19.63
N ASP A 125 -15.44 8.66 20.39
CA ASP A 125 -14.30 8.94 21.28
C ASP A 125 -13.08 9.41 20.48
N LEU A 126 -12.81 8.77 19.33
CA LEU A 126 -11.76 9.20 18.40
C LEU A 126 -12.00 10.63 17.92
N LYS A 127 -13.24 10.95 17.48
CA LYS A 127 -13.59 12.30 17.03
C LYS A 127 -13.42 13.32 18.13
N GLN A 128 -13.88 13.04 19.34
CA GLN A 128 -13.75 13.96 20.47
C GLN A 128 -12.27 14.15 20.84
N GLY A 129 -11.51 13.06 20.98
CA GLY A 129 -10.10 13.12 21.33
C GLY A 129 -9.26 13.86 20.28
N LEU A 130 -9.58 13.73 18.99
CA LEU A 130 -8.93 14.51 17.93
C LEU A 130 -9.38 15.97 17.90
N ALA A 131 -10.65 16.26 18.20
CA ALA A 131 -11.19 17.62 18.20
C ALA A 131 -10.55 18.53 19.28
N GLU A 132 -10.07 17.93 20.37
CA GLU A 132 -9.41 18.62 21.48
C GLU A 132 -7.89 18.84 21.27
N LYS A 133 -7.27 18.10 20.35
CA LYS A 133 -5.83 18.19 20.06
C LYS A 133 -5.51 19.24 18.99
N SER A 134 -4.33 19.85 19.08
CA SER A 134 -3.76 20.57 17.93
C SER A 134 -3.21 19.60 16.88
N LEU A 135 -2.93 20.08 15.66
CA LEU A 135 -2.24 19.26 14.65
C LEU A 135 -0.83 18.88 15.13
N GLU A 136 -0.15 19.81 15.79
CA GLU A 136 1.18 19.62 16.37
C GLU A 136 1.19 18.52 17.44
N ASP A 137 0.16 18.47 18.29
CA ASP A 137 0.01 17.40 19.29
C ASP A 137 -0.18 16.03 18.64
N ILE A 138 -1.02 15.94 17.58
CA ILE A 138 -1.22 14.71 16.81
C ILE A 138 0.10 14.23 16.20
N ILE A 139 0.86 15.15 15.59
CA ILE A 139 2.15 14.84 14.98
C ILE A 139 3.15 14.36 16.05
N LEU A 140 3.24 15.05 17.18
CA LEU A 140 4.16 14.71 18.28
C LEU A 140 3.81 13.36 18.92
N ASP A 141 2.52 13.09 19.15
CA ASP A 141 2.03 11.82 19.69
C ASP A 141 2.43 10.64 18.81
N ASN A 142 2.24 10.75 17.50
CA ASN A 142 2.69 9.72 16.57
C ASN A 142 4.23 9.63 16.55
N ALA A 143 4.94 10.76 16.55
CA ALA A 143 6.39 10.76 16.54
C ALA A 143 7.01 10.08 17.78
N ASN A 144 6.34 10.12 18.94
CA ASN A 144 6.78 9.41 20.15
C ASN A 144 6.91 7.89 19.94
N HIS A 145 6.14 7.32 19.01
CA HIS A 145 6.18 5.90 18.63
C HIS A 145 7.30 5.54 17.64
N LEU A 146 8.06 6.52 17.12
CA LEU A 146 9.19 6.23 16.26
C LEU A 146 10.19 5.28 16.96
N PRO A 147 10.85 4.36 16.23
CA PRO A 147 12.01 3.64 16.72
C PRO A 147 13.21 4.58 16.87
N GLU A 148 14.25 4.17 17.58
CA GLU A 148 15.49 4.96 17.70
C GLU A 148 16.11 5.19 16.31
N GLN A 149 16.51 6.43 16.01
CA GLN A 149 16.91 6.92 14.68
C GLN A 149 15.78 6.99 13.63
N GLY A 150 14.54 6.68 14.02
CA GLY A 150 13.36 6.83 13.17
C GLY A 150 13.13 8.28 12.80
N GLU A 151 12.83 8.51 11.53
CA GLU A 151 12.72 9.83 10.93
C GLU A 151 11.51 9.86 10.00
N ILE A 152 10.68 10.90 10.15
CA ILE A 152 9.57 11.21 9.27
C ILE A 152 9.71 12.61 8.68
N ALA A 153 9.28 12.76 7.43
CA ALA A 153 8.97 14.06 6.83
C ALA A 153 7.46 14.07 6.53
N LEU A 154 6.79 15.16 6.87
CA LEU A 154 5.35 15.36 6.68
C LEU A 154 5.12 16.70 5.96
N ALA A 155 4.22 16.69 4.98
CA ALA A 155 3.68 17.91 4.37
C ALA A 155 2.16 17.89 4.47
N ILE A 156 1.60 19.00 4.92
CA ILE A 156 0.15 19.27 4.92
C ILE A 156 -0.08 20.42 3.94
N ILE A 157 -0.88 20.16 2.91
CA ILE A 157 -1.21 21.09 1.84
C ILE A 157 -2.63 21.59 2.07
N LYS A 158 -2.83 22.90 1.97
CA LYS A 158 -4.15 23.54 1.95
C LYS A 158 -4.11 24.66 0.91
N ASP A 159 -4.84 24.48 -0.19
CA ASP A 159 -4.74 25.31 -1.38
C ASP A 159 -3.28 25.45 -1.86
N ASP A 160 -2.79 26.68 -1.96
CA ASP A 160 -1.42 27.00 -2.39
C ASP A 160 -0.39 26.90 -1.25
N GLN A 161 -0.84 26.74 0.00
CA GLN A 161 0.03 26.72 1.18
C GLN A 161 0.47 25.29 1.52
N VAL A 162 1.74 25.13 1.87
CA VAL A 162 2.31 23.87 2.31
C VAL A 162 3.06 24.06 3.63
N HIS A 163 2.67 23.28 4.63
CA HIS A 163 3.32 23.23 5.93
C HIS A 163 4.16 21.96 6.04
N PHE A 164 5.46 22.12 6.29
CA PHE A 164 6.41 21.02 6.40
C PHE A 164 6.79 20.75 7.86
N TYR A 165 6.83 19.47 8.23
CA TYR A 165 7.26 19.00 9.52
C TYR A 165 8.30 17.89 9.33
N GLY A 166 9.44 17.99 10.02
CA GLY A 166 10.45 16.94 10.05
C GLY A 166 10.71 16.53 11.47
N LEU A 167 10.55 15.25 11.79
CA LEU A 167 10.76 14.74 13.15
C LEU A 167 11.68 13.54 13.13
N LYS A 168 12.59 13.50 14.12
CA LYS A 168 13.52 12.38 14.31
C LYS A 168 13.64 12.00 15.77
N LYS A 169 13.60 10.70 16.04
CA LYS A 169 13.92 10.17 17.36
C LYS A 169 15.43 9.94 17.49
N LYS A 170 16.04 10.59 18.47
CA LYS A 170 17.45 10.41 18.80
C LYS A 170 17.66 10.47 20.30
N ALA A 171 18.35 9.46 20.84
CA ALA A 171 18.59 9.31 22.26
C ALA A 171 17.29 9.35 23.08
N LYS A 172 16.26 8.62 22.62
CA LYS A 172 14.91 8.56 23.21
C LYS A 172 14.13 9.90 23.24
N LEU A 173 14.62 10.94 22.58
CA LEU A 173 13.93 12.22 22.45
C LEU A 173 13.48 12.45 21.01
N ILE A 174 12.29 13.02 20.85
CA ILE A 174 11.82 13.54 19.57
C ILE A 174 12.45 14.92 19.36
N ARG A 175 12.95 15.15 18.15
CA ARG A 175 13.59 16.39 17.72
C ARG A 175 12.97 16.84 16.42
N ASP A 176 12.62 18.11 16.36
CA ASP A 176 12.33 18.78 15.10
C ASP A 176 13.62 18.89 14.29
N ILE A 177 13.51 18.60 12.99
CA ILE A 177 14.59 18.70 12.02
C ILE A 177 14.06 19.31 10.73
N ASP A 178 14.92 20.01 10.00
CA ASP A 178 14.62 20.43 8.63
C ASP A 178 15.06 19.32 7.67
N ASN A 179 14.10 18.48 7.27
CA ASN A 179 14.31 17.39 6.31
C ASN A 179 13.44 17.53 5.05
N LYS A 180 12.87 18.72 4.79
CA LYS A 180 11.99 18.91 3.62
C LYS A 180 12.72 18.66 2.28
N ASN A 181 14.05 18.89 2.27
CA ASN A 181 14.95 18.63 1.14
C ASN A 181 15.69 17.30 1.27
N GLY A 182 15.35 16.48 2.26
CA GLY A 182 15.90 15.13 2.44
C GLY A 182 15.37 14.20 1.35
N LEU A 183 16.26 13.45 0.72
CA LEU A 183 15.87 12.46 -0.28
C LEU A 183 15.46 11.15 0.40
N PHE A 184 14.22 10.73 0.16
CA PHE A 184 13.66 9.45 0.59
C PHE A 184 13.45 8.53 -0.61
N GLY A 185 13.50 7.21 -0.40
CA GLY A 185 13.06 6.25 -1.41
C GLY A 185 11.55 6.33 -1.58
N LEU A 186 11.09 6.33 -2.84
CA LEU A 186 9.67 6.37 -3.17
C LEU A 186 9.00 4.99 -3.17
N GLY A 187 9.80 3.93 -3.33
CA GLY A 187 9.29 2.58 -3.51
C GLY A 187 8.19 2.51 -4.57
N THR A 188 7.15 1.72 -4.26
CA THR A 188 6.01 1.48 -5.17
C THR A 188 5.26 2.74 -5.62
N PHE A 189 5.45 3.89 -4.96
CA PHE A 189 4.88 5.17 -5.42
C PHE A 189 5.36 5.54 -6.83
N THR A 190 6.53 5.06 -7.25
CA THR A 190 7.03 5.24 -8.62
C THR A 190 6.03 4.77 -9.68
N SER A 191 5.19 3.76 -9.37
CA SER A 191 4.12 3.32 -10.26
C SER A 191 3.10 4.43 -10.59
N ILE A 192 2.83 5.36 -9.67
CA ILE A 192 1.98 6.55 -9.93
C ILE A 192 2.56 7.39 -11.05
N PHE A 193 3.88 7.58 -11.09
CA PHE A 193 4.53 8.30 -12.19
C PHE A 193 4.43 7.57 -13.51
N THR A 194 4.58 6.24 -13.51
CA THR A 194 4.37 5.43 -14.72
C THR A 194 2.93 5.53 -15.22
N ASN A 195 1.96 5.51 -14.31
CA ASN A 195 0.55 5.69 -14.62
C ASN A 195 0.24 7.11 -15.14
N ASN A 196 0.95 8.13 -14.66
CA ASN A 196 0.88 9.49 -15.20
C ASN A 196 1.37 9.54 -16.66
N ILE A 197 2.50 8.89 -16.97
CA ILE A 197 3.00 8.78 -18.36
C ILE A 197 1.99 8.06 -19.26
N LEU A 198 1.28 7.04 -18.75
CA LEU A 198 0.16 6.41 -19.46
C LEU A 198 -0.99 7.38 -19.70
N ALA A 199 -1.45 8.10 -18.68
CA ALA A 199 -2.51 9.09 -18.82
C ALA A 199 -2.15 10.17 -19.85
N GLN A 200 -0.89 10.62 -19.82
CA GLN A 200 -0.33 11.55 -20.80
C GLN A 200 -0.34 10.98 -22.22
N ALA A 201 -0.05 9.69 -22.40
CA ALA A 201 -0.12 9.01 -23.69
C ALA A 201 -1.55 8.92 -24.24
N ASP A 202 -2.54 8.69 -23.39
CA ASP A 202 -3.96 8.68 -23.79
C ASP A 202 -4.43 10.08 -24.23
N VAL A 203 -4.12 11.11 -23.42
CA VAL A 203 -4.42 12.51 -23.74
C VAL A 203 -3.80 12.94 -25.06
N GLN A 204 -2.58 12.47 -25.37
CA GLN A 204 -1.91 12.71 -26.65
C GLN A 204 -2.46 11.88 -27.82
N GLY A 205 -3.40 10.96 -27.56
CA GLY A 205 -3.97 10.07 -28.58
C GLY A 205 -2.99 9.01 -29.10
N LYS A 206 -1.92 8.70 -28.35
CA LYS A 206 -0.94 7.67 -28.73
C LYS A 206 -1.43 6.26 -28.45
N VAL A 207 -2.22 6.10 -27.39
CA VAL A 207 -2.86 4.86 -26.96
C VAL A 207 -4.23 5.19 -26.37
N LYS A 208 -5.02 4.17 -26.07
CA LYS A 208 -6.14 4.24 -25.13
C LYS A 208 -5.93 3.34 -23.93
N LEU A 209 -6.45 3.75 -22.77
CA LEU A 209 -6.32 2.96 -21.54
C LEU A 209 -6.78 1.50 -21.70
N TRP A 210 -7.81 1.24 -22.51
CA TRP A 210 -8.35 -0.11 -22.72
C TRP A 210 -7.68 -0.89 -23.86
N GLU A 211 -6.76 -0.28 -24.61
CA GLU A 211 -6.04 -0.98 -25.68
C GLU A 211 -5.03 -1.97 -25.10
N ASP A 212 -4.82 -3.05 -25.85
CA ASP A 212 -3.82 -4.05 -25.52
C ASP A 212 -2.40 -3.53 -25.80
N ILE A 213 -1.46 -3.89 -24.93
CA ILE A 213 -0.03 -3.60 -25.13
C ILE A 213 0.58 -4.52 -26.20
N ASN A 214 -0.06 -5.65 -26.50
CA ASN A 214 0.44 -6.72 -27.36
C ASN A 214 1.00 -6.22 -28.72
N PRO A 215 0.34 -5.29 -29.44
CA PRO A 215 0.84 -4.81 -30.73
C PRO A 215 2.20 -4.09 -30.67
N TYR A 216 2.64 -3.68 -29.48
CA TYR A 216 3.93 -3.01 -29.28
C TYR A 216 5.08 -3.99 -29.04
N TYR A 217 4.81 -5.29 -28.90
CA TYR A 217 5.80 -6.33 -28.64
C TYR A 217 6.18 -7.10 -29.92
N PRO A 218 7.43 -7.57 -30.03
CA PRO A 218 7.92 -8.25 -31.22
C PRO A 218 7.35 -9.67 -31.41
N GLU A 219 6.90 -10.29 -30.32
CA GLU A 219 6.40 -11.65 -30.30
C GLU A 219 5.05 -11.70 -29.56
N PRO A 220 4.13 -12.59 -29.95
CA PRO A 220 2.90 -12.84 -29.20
C PRO A 220 3.21 -13.29 -27.78
N PHE A 221 2.37 -12.88 -26.83
CA PHE A 221 2.47 -13.39 -25.47
C PHE A 221 2.03 -14.85 -25.38
N LYS A 222 2.58 -15.55 -24.38
CA LYS A 222 2.31 -16.95 -24.09
C LYS A 222 0.80 -17.20 -24.02
N ASP A 223 0.35 -18.32 -24.58
CA ASP A 223 -1.05 -18.75 -24.55
C ASP A 223 -2.04 -17.70 -25.11
N THR A 224 -1.58 -16.81 -26.00
CA THR A 224 -2.35 -15.68 -26.56
C THR A 224 -2.86 -14.69 -25.52
N LEU A 225 -2.17 -14.59 -24.38
CA LEU A 225 -2.47 -13.63 -23.31
C LEU A 225 -2.57 -12.21 -23.87
N SER A 226 -3.62 -11.48 -23.47
CA SER A 226 -3.80 -10.06 -23.79
C SER A 226 -3.77 -9.22 -22.52
N LEU A 227 -3.02 -8.12 -22.55
CA LEU A 227 -2.87 -7.22 -21.41
C LEU A 227 -3.21 -5.79 -21.84
N SER A 228 -4.27 -5.21 -21.30
CA SER A 228 -4.58 -3.80 -21.54
C SER A 228 -3.70 -2.87 -20.70
N PHE A 229 -3.46 -1.65 -21.18
CA PHE A 229 -2.76 -0.63 -20.39
C PHE A 229 -3.41 -0.40 -19.01
N SER A 230 -4.74 -0.32 -18.96
CA SER A 230 -5.51 -0.10 -17.72
C SER A 230 -5.34 -1.23 -16.73
N SER A 231 -5.34 -2.49 -17.19
CA SER A 231 -5.21 -3.66 -16.32
C SER A 231 -3.85 -3.75 -15.64
N LEU A 232 -2.81 -3.23 -16.29
CA LEU A 232 -1.48 -3.08 -15.67
C LEU A 232 -1.46 -1.95 -14.65
N ALA A 233 -2.07 -0.80 -15.00
CA ALA A 233 -2.06 0.41 -14.17
C ALA A 233 -2.87 0.28 -12.88
N ASN A 234 -3.96 -0.49 -12.91
CA ASN A 234 -4.84 -0.73 -11.75
C ASN A 234 -4.67 -2.12 -11.12
N GLY A 235 -3.77 -2.95 -11.66
CA GLY A 235 -3.43 -4.25 -11.11
C GLY A 235 -4.42 -5.39 -11.37
N THR A 236 -5.42 -5.21 -12.25
CA THR A 236 -6.34 -6.29 -12.60
C THR A 236 -5.76 -7.28 -13.62
N ALA A 237 -4.56 -7.06 -14.13
CA ALA A 237 -3.86 -7.94 -15.06
C ALA A 237 -3.46 -9.31 -14.46
N LEU A 238 -3.52 -9.45 -13.13
CA LEU A 238 -3.12 -10.68 -12.42
C LEU A 238 -1.70 -11.16 -12.74
N LEU A 239 -0.80 -10.24 -13.06
CA LEU A 239 0.61 -10.55 -13.19
C LEU A 239 1.22 -10.88 -11.82
N PRO A 240 2.20 -11.79 -11.75
CA PRO A 240 2.81 -12.17 -10.49
C PRO A 240 3.53 -10.98 -9.85
N PHE A 241 3.60 -10.97 -8.51
CA PHE A 241 4.23 -9.89 -7.74
C PHE A 241 5.67 -9.60 -8.20
N PHE A 242 6.45 -10.67 -8.38
CA PHE A 242 7.75 -10.66 -9.05
C PHE A 242 7.76 -11.67 -10.19
N PRO A 243 8.51 -11.40 -11.28
CA PRO A 243 8.79 -12.44 -12.26
C PRO A 243 9.55 -13.62 -11.64
N LYS A 244 9.40 -14.82 -12.22
CA LYS A 244 10.17 -16.01 -11.79
C LYS A 244 11.67 -15.76 -11.91
N ILE A 245 12.44 -16.37 -10.98
CA ILE A 245 13.89 -16.21 -10.81
C ILE A 245 14.71 -16.49 -12.09
N THR A 246 14.18 -17.25 -13.05
CA THR A 246 14.82 -17.46 -14.37
C THR A 246 15.13 -16.15 -15.10
N LEU A 247 14.37 -15.07 -14.88
CA LEU A 247 14.72 -13.73 -15.37
C LEU A 247 15.92 -13.10 -14.66
N VAL A 248 16.12 -13.44 -13.38
CA VAL A 248 17.02 -12.75 -12.44
C VAL A 248 18.47 -13.26 -12.53
N GLY A 249 18.67 -14.48 -13.04
CA GLY A 249 19.93 -15.20 -12.91
C GLY A 249 21.03 -14.87 -13.93
N GLU A 250 20.70 -14.70 -15.22
CA GLU A 250 21.73 -14.67 -16.28
C GLU A 250 21.62 -13.51 -17.27
N ASP A 251 20.41 -13.06 -17.65
CA ASP A 251 20.25 -12.04 -18.71
C ASP A 251 20.12 -10.58 -18.21
N LEU A 252 19.64 -10.37 -16.98
CA LEU A 252 19.38 -9.02 -16.45
C LEU A 252 20.61 -8.31 -15.84
N ILE A 253 21.72 -9.03 -15.64
CA ILE A 253 22.98 -8.46 -15.13
C ILE A 253 23.81 -7.83 -16.28
N SER A 254 23.39 -7.99 -17.55
CA SER A 254 24.21 -7.63 -18.71
C SER A 254 24.38 -6.11 -18.94
N ASN A 255 23.59 -5.25 -18.27
CA ASN A 255 23.72 -3.80 -18.42
C ASN A 255 24.92 -3.17 -17.66
N LYS A 256 25.73 -3.97 -16.95
CA LYS A 256 26.97 -3.48 -16.31
C LYS A 256 28.02 -2.93 -17.30
N LYS A 257 27.80 -2.99 -18.61
CA LYS A 257 28.64 -2.33 -19.62
C LYS A 257 27.80 -1.53 -20.63
N ASN A 258 27.27 -0.38 -20.18
CA ASN A 258 27.07 0.76 -21.09
C ASN A 258 28.42 1.18 -21.69
N LYS A 259 28.82 0.51 -22.77
CA LYS A 259 29.89 0.95 -23.65
C LYS A 259 29.41 2.27 -24.26
N LYS A 260 30.15 3.37 -24.02
CA LYS A 260 29.89 4.67 -24.65
C LYS A 260 29.70 4.48 -26.16
N GLY A 261 28.59 4.97 -26.71
CA GLY A 261 28.29 4.94 -28.15
C GLY A 261 27.29 3.88 -28.63
N LYS A 262 26.61 3.13 -27.74
CA LYS A 262 25.45 2.31 -28.13
C LYS A 262 24.17 3.13 -28.14
N GLU A 263 23.26 2.80 -29.06
CA GLU A 263 21.90 3.35 -29.13
C GLU A 263 21.16 3.17 -27.78
N PRO A 264 20.26 4.10 -27.43
CA PRO A 264 19.43 3.96 -26.24
C PRO A 264 18.63 2.66 -26.32
N VAL A 265 18.66 1.87 -25.24
CA VAL A 265 17.88 0.62 -25.16
C VAL A 265 16.39 0.99 -25.05
N ILE A 266 15.60 0.60 -26.05
CA ILE A 266 14.15 0.80 -26.10
C ILE A 266 13.47 -0.48 -25.63
N GLY A 267 12.71 -0.36 -24.54
CA GLY A 267 12.15 -1.49 -23.82
C GLY A 267 13.21 -2.43 -23.23
N ASN A 268 12.77 -3.58 -22.75
CA ASN A 268 13.55 -4.58 -22.04
C ASN A 268 13.29 -5.95 -22.67
N ALA A 269 14.33 -6.53 -23.26
CA ALA A 269 14.23 -7.80 -23.98
C ALA A 269 13.83 -8.96 -23.04
N SER A 270 14.26 -8.93 -21.78
CA SER A 270 13.91 -9.98 -20.82
C SER A 270 12.44 -9.91 -20.40
N ILE A 271 11.86 -8.71 -20.27
CA ILE A 271 10.40 -8.57 -20.06
C ILE A 271 9.64 -9.15 -21.27
N ALA A 272 10.03 -8.78 -22.49
CA ALA A 272 9.40 -9.29 -23.71
C ALA A 272 9.48 -10.82 -23.79
N ASN A 273 10.67 -11.39 -23.55
CA ASN A 273 10.88 -12.83 -23.54
C ASN A 273 10.01 -13.55 -22.48
N TYR A 274 9.92 -12.99 -21.29
CA TYR A 274 9.11 -13.56 -20.21
C TYR A 274 7.62 -13.58 -20.56
N LEU A 275 7.10 -12.48 -21.10
CA LEU A 275 5.71 -12.39 -21.53
C LEU A 275 5.39 -13.37 -22.68
N ALA A 276 6.36 -13.64 -23.56
CA ALA A 276 6.21 -14.58 -24.66
C ALA A 276 6.28 -16.07 -24.24
N HIS A 277 7.10 -16.41 -23.23
CA HIS A 277 7.46 -17.82 -22.98
C HIS A 277 7.15 -18.33 -21.57
N ASP A 278 7.31 -17.49 -20.56
CA ASP A 278 7.43 -17.92 -19.16
C ASP A 278 6.32 -17.40 -18.24
N ILE A 279 5.53 -16.43 -18.70
CA ILE A 279 4.50 -15.79 -17.89
C ILE A 279 3.49 -16.83 -17.38
N GLU A 280 3.15 -16.67 -16.10
CA GLU A 280 2.08 -17.38 -15.42
C GLU A 280 1.31 -16.35 -14.59
N LEU A 281 -0.01 -16.30 -14.78
CA LEU A 281 -0.87 -15.38 -14.05
C LEU A 281 -1.10 -15.87 -12.62
N ASP A 282 -1.17 -14.93 -11.69
CA ASP A 282 -1.70 -15.14 -10.35
C ASP A 282 -3.22 -15.44 -10.42
N THR A 283 -3.76 -16.00 -9.36
CA THR A 283 -5.22 -16.20 -9.24
C THR A 283 -5.89 -14.97 -8.61
N LEU A 284 -7.19 -14.81 -8.83
CA LEU A 284 -8.00 -13.77 -8.17
C LEU A 284 -7.94 -13.83 -6.64
N LYS A 285 -7.57 -14.98 -6.05
CA LYS A 285 -7.39 -15.18 -4.60
C LYS A 285 -6.22 -14.36 -4.03
N VAL A 286 -5.39 -13.78 -4.91
CA VAL A 286 -4.18 -13.05 -4.54
C VAL A 286 -4.33 -11.52 -4.64
N ARG A 287 -5.59 -11.04 -4.66
CA ARG A 287 -5.89 -9.60 -4.65
C ARG A 287 -5.29 -8.90 -3.43
N GLY A 288 -4.79 -7.68 -3.62
CA GLY A 288 -4.26 -6.82 -2.55
C GLY A 288 -2.73 -6.70 -2.49
N ARG A 289 -1.96 -7.43 -3.31
CA ARG A 289 -0.50 -7.24 -3.40
C ARG A 289 -0.14 -6.07 -4.32
N PHE A 290 0.95 -5.34 -4.03
CA PHE A 290 1.48 -4.30 -4.92
C PHE A 290 1.79 -4.88 -6.31
N PHE A 291 1.42 -4.16 -7.37
CA PHE A 291 1.57 -4.63 -8.75
C PHE A 291 2.93 -4.23 -9.35
N ILE A 292 4.02 -4.64 -8.69
CA ILE A 292 5.40 -4.25 -9.04
C ILE A 292 5.74 -4.67 -10.47
N PHE A 293 5.56 -5.95 -10.81
CA PHE A 293 5.87 -6.42 -12.15
C PHE A 293 4.92 -5.83 -13.20
N GLY A 294 3.63 -5.69 -12.90
CA GLY A 294 2.67 -5.06 -13.82
C GLY A 294 3.04 -3.63 -14.19
N SER A 295 3.44 -2.82 -13.21
CA SER A 295 3.95 -1.46 -13.46
C SER A 295 5.24 -1.46 -14.29
N SER A 296 6.08 -2.48 -14.12
CA SER A 296 7.32 -2.65 -14.89
C SER A 296 7.05 -2.97 -16.36
N VAL A 297 6.08 -3.86 -16.62
CA VAL A 297 5.56 -4.14 -17.98
C VAL A 297 4.93 -2.89 -18.59
N LEU A 298 4.17 -2.11 -17.80
CA LEU A 298 3.60 -0.86 -18.27
C LEU A 298 4.67 0.15 -18.71
N GLY A 299 5.71 0.34 -17.91
CA GLY A 299 6.83 1.21 -18.28
C GLY A 299 7.57 0.75 -19.53
N ASP A 300 7.71 -0.58 -19.71
CA ASP A 300 8.27 -1.18 -20.92
C ASP A 300 7.41 -0.89 -22.16
N ALA A 301 6.10 -1.12 -22.07
CA ALA A 301 5.15 -0.84 -23.14
C ALA A 301 5.17 0.65 -23.53
N LEU A 302 5.18 1.56 -22.55
CA LEU A 302 5.26 3.00 -22.79
C LEU A 302 6.57 3.40 -23.48
N ALA A 303 7.70 2.79 -23.11
CA ALA A 303 8.97 3.01 -23.81
C ALA A 303 8.87 2.66 -25.31
N ARG A 304 8.14 1.59 -25.64
CA ARG A 304 7.89 1.16 -27.03
C ARG A 304 6.91 2.07 -27.75
N VAL A 305 5.81 2.46 -27.11
CA VAL A 305 4.81 3.42 -27.63
C VAL A 305 5.48 4.74 -28.04
N TYR A 306 6.36 5.27 -27.19
CA TYR A 306 7.06 6.52 -27.47
C TYR A 306 8.34 6.35 -28.28
N ASN A 307 8.79 5.11 -28.50
CA ASN A 307 10.09 4.80 -29.07
C ASN A 307 11.24 5.57 -28.35
N LYS A 308 11.21 5.57 -27.02
CA LYS A 308 12.18 6.26 -26.15
C LYS A 308 12.43 5.46 -24.87
N PRO A 309 13.63 5.53 -24.27
CA PRO A 309 13.87 4.93 -22.96
C PRO A 309 12.90 5.46 -21.90
N TYR A 310 12.44 4.59 -21.00
CA TYR A 310 11.56 4.98 -19.89
C TYR A 310 12.13 6.14 -19.06
N THR A 311 13.45 6.16 -18.82
CA THR A 311 14.12 7.26 -18.10
C THR A 311 13.94 8.62 -18.77
N SER A 312 13.85 8.67 -20.11
CA SER A 312 13.58 9.90 -20.85
C SER A 312 12.11 10.31 -20.74
N LEU A 313 11.19 9.34 -20.71
CA LEU A 313 9.77 9.60 -20.49
C LEU A 313 9.53 10.17 -19.10
N PHE A 314 10.13 9.57 -18.07
CA PHE A 314 10.10 10.07 -16.72
C PHE A 314 10.65 11.50 -16.61
N GLN A 315 11.82 11.76 -17.21
CA GLN A 315 12.38 13.11 -17.20
C GLN A 315 11.42 14.12 -17.83
N THR A 316 10.87 13.80 -19.01
CA THR A 316 10.02 14.73 -19.77
C THR A 316 8.67 14.98 -19.10
N TYR A 317 7.96 13.90 -18.74
CA TYR A 317 6.55 13.97 -18.35
C TYR A 317 6.32 14.02 -16.84
N ILE A 318 7.37 13.86 -16.04
CA ILE A 318 7.29 13.91 -14.57
C ILE A 318 8.18 15.04 -14.04
N VAL A 319 9.48 14.97 -14.29
CA VAL A 319 10.42 15.95 -13.71
C VAL A 319 10.27 17.33 -14.37
N ASP A 320 10.33 17.39 -15.70
CA ASP A 320 10.30 18.66 -16.43
C ASP A 320 8.91 19.29 -16.41
N GLN A 321 7.86 18.46 -16.59
CA GLN A 321 6.45 18.90 -16.64
C GLN A 321 5.95 19.51 -15.33
N TYR A 322 6.33 18.96 -14.18
CA TYR A 322 5.91 19.46 -12.85
C TYR A 322 7.04 20.14 -12.08
N HIS A 323 8.18 20.40 -12.72
CA HIS A 323 9.35 21.06 -12.14
C HIS A 323 9.91 20.37 -10.87
N LEU A 324 9.92 19.04 -10.85
CA LEU A 324 10.34 18.21 -9.70
C LEU A 324 11.86 18.02 -9.66
N THR A 325 12.60 19.09 -9.42
CA THR A 325 14.06 19.15 -9.62
C THR A 325 14.89 18.22 -8.71
N SER A 326 14.33 17.77 -7.59
CA SER A 326 14.95 16.82 -6.65
C SER A 326 14.41 15.40 -6.80
N THR A 327 13.62 15.13 -7.84
CA THR A 327 13.02 13.82 -8.09
C THR A 327 13.84 13.06 -9.14
N HIS A 328 14.22 11.83 -8.80
CA HIS A 328 15.15 11.04 -9.59
C HIS A 328 14.77 9.56 -9.59
N LEU A 329 14.76 8.91 -10.75
CA LEU A 329 14.65 7.44 -10.82
C LEU A 329 15.85 6.74 -10.20
N ILE A 330 17.06 7.25 -10.47
CA ILE A 330 18.32 6.66 -9.99
C ILE A 330 18.94 7.60 -8.96
N LYS A 331 19.37 7.05 -7.82
CA LYS A 331 20.05 7.80 -6.76
C LYS A 331 21.22 8.64 -7.31
N PRO A 332 21.23 9.97 -7.14
CA PRO A 332 22.36 10.78 -7.56
C PRO A 332 23.62 10.45 -6.74
N LYS A 333 24.77 10.31 -7.40
CA LYS A 333 26.04 9.90 -6.74
C LYS A 333 26.47 10.78 -5.56
N ARG A 334 26.11 12.07 -5.58
CA ARG A 334 26.50 13.07 -4.57
C ARG A 334 25.36 13.46 -3.64
N ALA A 335 24.15 12.94 -3.86
CA ALA A 335 23.00 13.25 -3.04
C ALA A 335 23.08 12.54 -1.69
N LYS A 336 22.81 13.29 -0.61
CA LYS A 336 22.61 12.72 0.72
C LYS A 336 21.16 12.23 0.81
N VAL A 337 21.00 10.92 0.81
CA VAL A 337 19.72 10.25 1.08
C VAL A 337 19.57 10.09 2.59
N VAL A 338 18.34 10.20 3.09
CA VAL A 338 18.03 10.00 4.51
C VAL A 338 18.41 8.56 4.91
N GLY A 339 19.10 8.39 6.03
CA GLY A 339 19.62 7.08 6.44
C GLY A 339 18.50 6.14 6.85
N ALA A 340 18.34 5.02 6.15
CA ALA A 340 17.37 3.99 6.50
C ALA A 340 17.81 3.17 7.71
N ILE A 341 16.85 2.78 8.56
CA ILE A 341 17.12 2.13 9.85
C ILE A 341 16.42 0.78 10.06
N GLY A 342 15.47 0.43 9.19
CA GLY A 342 14.72 -0.81 9.24
C GLY A 342 14.33 -1.23 7.83
N LYS A 343 14.45 -2.53 7.54
CA LYS A 343 14.25 -3.07 6.20
C LYS A 343 13.36 -4.29 6.25
N ILE A 344 12.26 -4.26 5.50
CA ILE A 344 11.47 -5.46 5.24
C ILE A 344 12.22 -6.38 4.28
N ASP A 345 12.15 -7.69 4.54
CA ASP A 345 12.60 -8.69 3.58
C ASP A 345 11.47 -8.94 2.58
N LEU A 346 11.67 -8.54 1.32
CA LEU A 346 10.72 -8.78 0.24
C LEU A 346 10.83 -10.21 -0.34
N GLY A 347 11.61 -11.10 0.28
CA GLY A 347 11.91 -12.44 -0.25
C GLY A 347 12.75 -12.41 -1.53
N LEU A 348 13.35 -11.25 -1.82
CA LEU A 348 14.27 -11.07 -2.92
C LEU A 348 15.66 -11.47 -2.44
N ASP A 349 16.19 -12.58 -2.97
CA ASP A 349 17.58 -12.94 -2.77
C ASP A 349 18.45 -11.70 -3.07
N ASN A 350 19.44 -11.39 -2.21
CA ASN A 350 20.23 -10.13 -2.25
C ASN A 350 20.88 -9.78 -3.62
N LYS A 351 20.81 -10.68 -4.60
CA LYS A 351 21.24 -10.51 -6.00
C LYS A 351 20.21 -9.76 -6.87
N ALA A 352 18.92 -9.69 -6.48
CA ALA A 352 17.83 -9.11 -7.27
C ALA A 352 17.61 -7.61 -7.04
N SER A 353 18.24 -7.03 -6.00
CA SER A 353 17.90 -5.70 -5.45
C SER A 353 18.17 -4.49 -6.37
N TYR A 354 18.62 -4.67 -7.61
CA TYR A 354 18.91 -3.54 -8.52
C TYR A 354 18.70 -3.89 -9.99
N MET A 355 17.55 -4.47 -10.33
CA MET A 355 17.24 -4.70 -11.74
C MET A 355 16.62 -3.44 -12.36
N ASP A 356 17.20 -2.96 -13.46
CA ASP A 356 16.67 -1.85 -14.27
C ASP A 356 15.19 -2.09 -14.67
N ILE A 357 14.72 -3.34 -14.66
CA ILE A 357 13.33 -3.71 -14.94
C ILE A 357 12.35 -3.03 -13.97
N PHE A 358 12.75 -2.75 -12.73
CA PHE A 358 11.88 -2.16 -11.71
C PHE A 358 11.97 -0.63 -11.66
N LEU A 359 12.69 0.00 -12.59
CA LEU A 359 12.69 1.47 -12.75
C LEU A 359 11.27 2.05 -12.80
N PRO A 360 10.30 1.45 -13.52
CA PRO A 360 8.94 2.01 -13.60
C PRO A 360 8.05 1.71 -12.39
N SER A 361 8.51 0.92 -11.42
CA SER A 361 7.63 0.36 -10.39
C SER A 361 8.07 0.72 -8.98
N THR A 362 9.34 0.53 -8.63
CA THR A 362 9.80 0.69 -7.24
C THR A 362 11.01 1.60 -7.07
N GLN A 363 11.70 1.96 -8.16
CA GLN A 363 12.91 2.77 -8.07
C GLN A 363 12.61 4.26 -8.16
N GLY A 364 13.06 5.02 -7.18
CA GLY A 364 12.93 6.47 -7.23
C GLY A 364 13.30 7.09 -5.91
N TYR A 365 13.72 8.35 -5.98
CA TYR A 365 13.98 9.21 -4.85
C TYR A 365 13.31 10.55 -5.10
N SER A 366 12.78 11.14 -4.03
CA SER A 366 12.27 12.50 -4.08
C SER A 366 12.38 13.15 -2.71
N THR A 367 12.09 14.44 -2.68
CA THR A 367 11.91 15.25 -1.49
C THR A 367 10.43 15.44 -1.23
N ILE A 368 10.07 15.76 0.01
CA ILE A 368 8.67 16.04 0.32
C ILE A 368 8.20 17.36 -0.29
N GLU A 369 9.12 18.30 -0.56
CA GLU A 369 8.84 19.56 -1.26
C GLU A 369 8.45 19.34 -2.73
N ASP A 370 9.18 18.48 -3.45
CA ASP A 370 8.81 18.07 -4.81
C ASP A 370 7.46 17.32 -4.80
N MET A 371 7.25 16.40 -3.85
CA MET A 371 5.98 15.66 -3.81
C MET A 371 4.80 16.56 -3.46
N ALA A 372 4.99 17.57 -2.61
CA ALA A 372 3.95 18.56 -2.38
C ALA A 372 3.59 19.32 -3.66
N THR A 373 4.61 19.72 -4.44
CA THR A 373 4.42 20.35 -5.75
C THR A 373 3.65 19.44 -6.71
N TYR A 374 4.01 18.15 -6.76
CA TYR A 374 3.32 17.16 -7.60
C TYR A 374 1.86 16.96 -7.19
N ILE A 375 1.55 16.92 -5.88
CA ILE A 375 0.18 16.80 -5.39
C ILE A 375 -0.64 18.06 -5.64
N GLN A 376 -0.06 19.26 -5.49
CA GLN A 376 -0.75 20.50 -5.84
C GLN A 376 -1.16 20.55 -7.32
N ALA A 377 -0.39 19.92 -8.22
CA ALA A 377 -0.76 19.83 -9.63
C ALA A 377 -2.08 19.07 -9.88
N TYR A 378 -2.47 18.13 -8.99
CA TYR A 378 -3.78 17.45 -9.11
C TYR A 378 -4.97 18.38 -8.87
N PHE A 379 -4.75 19.56 -8.29
CA PHE A 379 -5.79 20.55 -8.04
C PHE A 379 -6.00 21.50 -9.21
N ASP A 380 -5.08 21.53 -10.19
CA ASP A 380 -5.18 22.41 -11.37
C ASP A 380 -5.85 21.65 -12.54
N PRO A 381 -7.04 22.09 -13.01
CA PRO A 381 -7.74 21.46 -14.13
C PRO A 381 -6.98 21.57 -15.47
N LYS A 382 -5.90 22.35 -15.55
CA LYS A 382 -5.03 22.44 -16.74
C LYS A 382 -4.18 21.19 -16.97
N HIS A 383 -4.19 20.23 -16.05
CA HIS A 383 -3.52 18.93 -16.18
C HIS A 383 -4.54 17.83 -16.53
N PRO A 384 -4.96 17.72 -17.82
CA PRO A 384 -5.93 16.70 -18.23
C PRO A 384 -5.46 15.27 -17.98
N GLU A 385 -4.15 15.03 -18.01
CA GLU A 385 -3.52 13.76 -17.64
C GLU A 385 -3.75 13.42 -16.17
N LEU A 386 -3.62 14.39 -15.26
CA LEU A 386 -3.88 14.20 -13.82
C LEU A 386 -5.39 14.05 -13.56
N ALA A 387 -6.24 14.77 -14.30
CA ALA A 387 -7.69 14.60 -14.24
C ALA A 387 -8.12 13.20 -14.74
N LEU A 388 -7.43 12.64 -15.74
CA LEU A 388 -7.66 11.26 -16.18
C LEU A 388 -7.23 10.25 -15.12
N MET A 389 -6.14 10.50 -14.39
CA MET A 389 -5.69 9.64 -13.30
C MET A 389 -6.68 9.57 -12.13
N GLN A 390 -7.56 10.55 -11.97
CA GLN A 390 -8.59 10.58 -10.93
C GLN A 390 -9.82 9.72 -11.30
N LYS A 391 -9.98 9.33 -12.57
CA LYS A 391 -11.15 8.54 -12.99
C LYS A 391 -11.04 7.09 -12.52
N PRO A 392 -12.06 6.53 -11.85
CA PRO A 392 -12.08 5.12 -11.50
C PRO A 392 -11.94 4.22 -12.73
N THR A 393 -11.12 3.19 -12.63
CA THR A 393 -10.90 2.20 -13.70
C THR A 393 -11.28 0.78 -13.28
N SER A 394 -11.35 0.51 -11.97
CA SER A 394 -11.86 -0.74 -11.43
C SER A 394 -12.47 -0.51 -10.05
N MET A 395 -13.49 -1.32 -9.72
CA MET A 395 -14.13 -1.36 -8.42
C MET A 395 -13.72 -2.66 -7.72
N ILE A 396 -13.14 -2.57 -6.52
CA ILE A 396 -12.71 -3.73 -5.74
C ILE A 396 -13.86 -4.18 -4.85
N THR A 397 -14.45 -3.22 -4.14
CA THR A 397 -15.71 -3.34 -3.41
C THR A 397 -16.57 -2.09 -3.70
N PRO A 398 -17.86 -2.06 -3.31
CA PRO A 398 -18.67 -0.85 -3.46
C PRO A 398 -18.07 0.42 -2.83
N ASP A 399 -17.20 0.26 -1.83
CA ASP A 399 -16.58 1.36 -1.07
C ASP A 399 -15.06 1.50 -1.29
N ASP A 400 -14.41 0.55 -1.99
CA ASP A 400 -12.98 0.60 -2.35
C ASP A 400 -12.80 0.56 -3.88
N TRP A 401 -12.41 1.70 -4.43
CA TRP A 401 -12.27 1.89 -5.87
C TRP A 401 -10.80 2.19 -6.20
N ILE A 402 -10.39 1.81 -7.41
CA ILE A 402 -9.05 2.10 -7.92
C ILE A 402 -9.15 2.85 -9.25
N SER A 403 -8.36 3.90 -9.37
CA SER A 403 -8.17 4.67 -10.60
C SER A 403 -6.84 4.26 -11.28
N LEU A 404 -6.10 5.18 -11.88
CA LEU A 404 -4.76 4.89 -12.42
C LEU A 404 -3.72 4.89 -11.29
N GLY A 405 -3.83 3.93 -10.37
CA GLY A 405 -2.88 3.68 -9.28
C GLY A 405 -3.26 4.30 -7.93
N TRP A 406 -4.22 5.23 -7.90
CA TRP A 406 -4.76 5.74 -6.64
C TRP A 406 -5.94 4.90 -6.16
N ARG A 407 -5.93 4.56 -4.88
CA ARG A 407 -7.12 4.09 -4.15
C ARG A 407 -8.02 5.28 -3.83
N LEU A 408 -9.32 5.05 -3.77
CA LEU A 408 -10.31 6.07 -3.49
C LEU A 408 -11.15 5.68 -2.27
N ASN A 409 -11.23 6.62 -1.33
CA ASN A 409 -12.28 6.68 -0.32
C ASN A 409 -13.13 7.94 -0.57
N PHE A 410 -14.25 8.08 0.13
CA PHE A 410 -15.15 9.23 -0.01
C PHE A 410 -15.48 9.81 1.37
N PHE A 411 -15.30 11.13 1.53
CA PHE A 411 -15.82 11.86 2.70
C PHE A 411 -17.33 12.11 2.56
N SER A 412 -17.77 12.32 1.32
CA SER A 412 -19.17 12.46 0.91
C SER A 412 -19.30 12.06 -0.58
N PRO A 413 -20.51 11.95 -1.15
CA PRO A 413 -20.68 11.64 -2.57
C PRO A 413 -19.99 12.60 -3.54
N SER A 414 -19.61 13.80 -3.09
CA SER A 414 -18.94 14.83 -3.89
C SER A 414 -17.54 15.18 -3.40
N GLU A 415 -16.99 14.47 -2.41
CA GLU A 415 -15.65 14.73 -1.89
C GLU A 415 -14.89 13.41 -1.78
N SER A 416 -13.85 13.27 -2.60
CA SER A 416 -13.04 12.06 -2.68
C SER A 416 -11.71 12.24 -1.96
N LEU A 417 -11.23 11.16 -1.37
CA LEU A 417 -9.89 11.02 -0.83
C LEU A 417 -9.12 10.01 -1.68
N TYR A 418 -8.14 10.50 -2.41
CA TYR A 418 -7.19 9.66 -3.13
C TYR A 418 -6.02 9.33 -2.22
N PHE A 419 -5.58 8.09 -2.22
CA PHE A 419 -4.39 7.70 -1.46
C PHE A 419 -3.59 6.58 -2.13
N HIS A 420 -2.28 6.58 -1.85
CA HIS A 420 -1.37 5.52 -2.26
C HIS A 420 -0.34 5.29 -1.17
N ARG A 421 -0.08 4.02 -0.89
CA ARG A 421 0.97 3.56 0.01
C ARG A 421 2.19 3.14 -0.81
N GLY A 422 3.30 3.82 -0.63
CA GLY A 422 4.57 3.44 -1.24
C GLY A 422 5.44 2.66 -0.26
N ILE A 423 5.97 1.51 -0.66
CA ILE A 423 6.95 0.77 0.14
C ILE A 423 8.12 0.32 -0.75
N ASP A 424 9.33 0.39 -0.21
CA ASP A 424 10.46 -0.40 -0.69
C ASP A 424 11.16 -1.14 0.46
N VAL A 425 12.33 -1.71 0.15
CA VAL A 425 13.14 -2.44 1.13
C VAL A 425 13.58 -1.61 2.34
N ALA A 426 13.50 -0.27 2.32
CA ALA A 426 14.11 0.59 3.33
C ALA A 426 13.29 1.84 3.71
N TYR A 427 12.29 2.20 2.91
CA TYR A 427 11.46 3.38 3.09
C TYR A 427 9.97 3.01 2.95
N SER A 428 9.14 3.76 3.64
CA SER A 428 7.70 3.73 3.46
C SER A 428 7.18 5.16 3.29
N ASN A 429 6.07 5.28 2.57
CA ASN A 429 5.37 6.53 2.39
C ASN A 429 3.86 6.31 2.30
N PHE A 430 3.12 7.34 2.67
CA PHE A 430 1.69 7.44 2.47
C PHE A 430 1.37 8.81 1.93
N ILE A 431 0.79 8.85 0.73
CA ILE A 431 0.47 10.09 0.03
C ILE A 431 -1.02 10.10 -0.23
N SER A 432 -1.68 11.18 0.15
CA SER A 432 -3.12 11.33 0.02
C SER A 432 -3.55 12.76 -0.25
N PHE A 433 -4.66 12.94 -0.97
CA PHE A 433 -5.18 14.25 -1.33
C PHE A 433 -6.66 14.22 -1.68
N SER A 434 -7.31 15.37 -1.60
CA SER A 434 -8.68 15.61 -2.06
C SER A 434 -8.68 16.80 -3.01
N PRO A 435 -8.92 16.60 -4.31
CA PRO A 435 -9.01 17.68 -5.29
C PRO A 435 -10.10 18.69 -4.97
N GLU A 436 -11.24 18.23 -4.44
CA GLU A 436 -12.38 19.08 -4.14
C GLU A 436 -12.11 19.99 -2.96
N ARG A 437 -11.35 19.50 -1.97
CA ARG A 437 -10.91 20.28 -0.81
C ARG A 437 -9.62 21.07 -1.06
N LYS A 438 -8.89 20.77 -2.15
CA LYS A 438 -7.53 21.25 -2.40
C LYS A 438 -6.59 21.03 -1.21
N GLU A 439 -6.77 19.89 -0.56
CA GLU A 439 -6.03 19.48 0.63
C GLU A 439 -5.19 18.24 0.33
N GLY A 440 -4.03 18.13 0.95
CA GLY A 440 -3.12 17.00 0.77
C GLY A 440 -2.31 16.68 2.02
N VAL A 441 -2.04 15.40 2.26
CA VAL A 441 -1.20 14.90 3.35
C VAL A 441 -0.20 13.91 2.78
N ILE A 442 1.08 14.22 2.95
CA ILE A 442 2.21 13.45 2.44
C ILE A 442 3.09 13.08 3.61
N VAL A 443 3.37 11.79 3.80
CA VAL A 443 4.24 11.31 4.89
C VAL A 443 5.30 10.38 4.31
N PHE A 444 6.57 10.70 4.57
CA PHE A 444 7.73 9.87 4.26
C PHE A 444 8.39 9.36 5.53
N ALA A 445 8.88 8.12 5.50
CA ALA A 445 9.58 7.48 6.61
C ALA A 445 10.86 6.75 6.17
N ASN A 446 11.89 6.78 7.01
CA ASN A 446 13.18 6.12 6.78
C ASN A 446 13.23 4.63 7.22
N SER A 447 12.10 3.95 7.14
CA SER A 447 11.98 2.53 7.47
C SER A 447 10.78 1.94 6.75
N SER A 448 10.87 0.65 6.40
CA SER A 448 9.76 -0.13 5.85
C SER A 448 9.32 -1.28 6.76
N MET A 449 9.72 -1.26 8.03
CA MET A 449 9.20 -2.18 9.04
C MET A 449 7.70 -1.92 9.30
N ASP A 450 6.95 -2.96 9.67
CA ASP A 450 5.49 -2.91 9.84
C ASP A 450 5.01 -1.83 10.82
N ASP A 451 5.77 -1.59 11.89
CA ASP A 451 5.48 -0.54 12.87
C ASP A 451 5.55 0.87 12.25
N MET A 452 6.55 1.10 11.41
CA MET A 452 6.75 2.38 10.73
C MET A 452 5.72 2.59 9.62
N ILE A 453 5.37 1.54 8.89
CA ILE A 453 4.28 1.57 7.92
C ILE A 453 2.97 1.99 8.61
N GLN A 454 2.61 1.29 9.70
CA GLN A 454 1.37 1.57 10.42
C GLN A 454 1.35 2.98 11.00
N LEU A 455 2.50 3.47 11.49
CA LEU A 455 2.64 4.82 12.01
C LEU A 455 2.34 5.87 10.93
N VAL A 456 2.91 5.71 9.73
CA VAL A 456 2.71 6.65 8.61
C VAL A 456 1.25 6.68 8.17
N GLU A 457 0.60 5.52 8.07
CA GLU A 457 -0.84 5.41 7.76
C GLU A 457 -1.72 6.06 8.84
N ASN A 458 -1.46 5.75 10.11
CA ASN A 458 -2.22 6.27 11.24
C ASN A 458 -2.08 7.79 11.37
N LEU A 459 -0.87 8.31 11.20
CA LEU A 459 -0.62 9.75 11.22
C LEU A 459 -1.42 10.45 10.12
N SER A 460 -1.39 9.93 8.89
CA SER A 460 -2.17 10.49 7.78
C SER A 460 -3.67 10.46 8.07
N PHE A 461 -4.18 9.33 8.57
CA PHE A 461 -5.60 9.20 8.93
C PHE A 461 -6.04 10.17 10.03
N GLN A 462 -5.23 10.35 11.08
CA GLN A 462 -5.54 11.28 12.18
C GLN A 462 -5.49 12.74 11.71
N ILE A 463 -4.54 13.11 10.84
CA ILE A 463 -4.49 14.44 10.24
C ILE A 463 -5.75 14.69 9.40
N TRP A 464 -6.11 13.79 8.49
CA TRP A 464 -7.34 13.94 7.71
C TRP A 464 -8.59 14.04 8.59
N SER A 465 -8.68 13.19 9.62
CA SER A 465 -9.78 13.25 10.58
C SER A 465 -9.85 14.62 11.26
N LYS A 466 -8.70 15.20 11.63
CA LYS A 466 -8.62 16.53 12.21
C LYS A 466 -9.06 17.62 11.23
N LEU A 467 -8.57 17.59 10.00
CA LEU A 467 -8.95 18.53 8.94
C LEU A 467 -10.47 18.51 8.67
N VAL A 468 -11.06 17.31 8.63
CA VAL A 468 -12.52 17.14 8.47
C VAL A 468 -13.30 17.70 9.67
N ILE A 469 -12.82 17.49 10.89
CA ILE A 469 -13.45 18.02 12.10
C ILE A 469 -13.40 19.55 12.11
N ASP A 470 -12.27 20.15 11.75
CA ASP A 470 -12.08 21.60 11.76
C ASP A 470 -12.92 22.30 10.68
N ASN A 471 -12.95 21.79 9.44
CA ASN A 471 -13.77 22.38 8.38
C ASN A 471 -15.28 22.38 8.75
N LYS A 472 -15.78 21.36 9.47
CA LYS A 472 -17.18 21.32 9.95
C LYS A 472 -17.50 22.35 11.03
N LYS A 473 -16.50 22.89 11.72
CA LYS A 473 -16.70 24.00 12.68
C LYS A 473 -16.78 25.34 11.97
N ASP A 474 -16.05 25.52 10.86
CA ASP A 474 -16.05 26.75 10.08
C ASP A 474 -17.35 26.95 9.28
N ASP A 475 -18.07 25.86 8.96
CA ASP A 475 -19.39 25.87 8.29
C ASP A 475 -20.59 26.15 9.23
N LYS A 476 -20.35 26.30 10.54
CA LYS A 476 -21.38 26.59 11.57
C LYS A 476 -21.22 27.99 12.13
#